data_AF-A0A645HSS0-F1
#
_entry.id   AF-A0A645HSS0-F1
#
_cell.length_a   1.000
_cell.length_b   1.000
_cell.length_c   1.000
_cell.angle_alpha   90.00
_cell.angle_beta   90.00
_cell.angle_gamma   90.00
#
_symmetry.space_group_name_H-M   'P 1'
#
loop_
_entity.id
_entity.type
_entity.pdbx_description
1 polymer ?
#
loop_
_entity_poly.entity_id
_entity_poly.type
_entity_poly.pdbx_seq_one_letter_code
_entity_poly.pdbx_strand_id
1 'polypeptide(L)'
;MKLPQPTNMPEQDNITLPTVTMEGLSEIDADHIIVIATESDKADLIASSVWSEIRAVKEGNVTILNASPYFSQAYNPIGRELILESVKDAVIK
;
A
#
# COMPACT_ATOMS: atom_id res chain seq x y z
N MET A 1 14.72 6.10 -9.48
CA MET A 1 14.90 5.25 -8.27
C MET A 1 14.86 3.80 -8.72
N LYS A 2 15.87 2.97 -8.42
CA LYS A 2 15.87 1.55 -8.82
C LYS A 2 15.44 0.66 -7.65
N LEU A 3 14.19 0.83 -7.20
CA LEU A 3 13.61 -0.09 -6.23
C LEU A 3 13.21 -1.38 -6.97
N PRO A 4 13.60 -2.57 -6.49
CA PRO A 4 13.14 -3.81 -7.08
C PRO A 4 11.62 -3.94 -6.89
N GLN A 5 10.96 -4.53 -7.89
CA GLN A 5 9.56 -4.90 -7.75
C GLN A 5 9.44 -6.10 -6.78
N PRO A 6 8.43 -6.13 -5.89
CA PRO A 6 8.19 -7.30 -5.04
C PRO A 6 7.97 -8.56 -5.87
N THR A 7 8.40 -9.70 -5.35
CA THR A 7 8.12 -11.00 -5.96
C THR A 7 6.63 -11.31 -5.84
N ASN A 8 6.07 -12.06 -6.80
CA ASN A 8 4.65 -12.44 -6.88
C ASN A 8 3.67 -11.25 -7.02
N MET A 9 4.14 -10.10 -7.51
CA MET A 9 3.23 -9.04 -7.91
C MET A 9 2.28 -9.53 -9.01
N PRO A 10 0.96 -9.31 -8.88
CA PRO A 10 0.01 -9.69 -9.91
C PRO A 10 0.29 -8.96 -11.22
N GLU A 11 0.10 -9.66 -12.34
CA GLU A 11 0.18 -9.06 -13.67
C GLU A 11 -0.95 -8.04 -13.86
N GLN A 12 -0.64 -6.93 -14.54
CA GLN A 12 -1.61 -5.89 -14.85
C GLN A 12 -2.03 -6.01 -16.33
N ASP A 13 -3.20 -6.58 -16.56
CA ASP A 13 -3.71 -6.88 -17.91
C ASP A 13 -4.44 -5.71 -18.59
N ASN A 14 -4.75 -4.64 -17.85
CA ASN A 14 -5.54 -3.50 -18.34
C ASN A 14 -5.18 -2.18 -17.64
N ILE A 15 -5.96 -1.12 -17.91
CA ILE A 15 -5.72 0.22 -17.34
C ILE A 15 -5.97 0.32 -15.82
N THR A 16 -6.63 -0.66 -15.22
CA THR A 16 -6.92 -0.70 -13.79
C THR A 16 -5.84 -1.48 -13.05
N LEU A 17 -5.59 -1.09 -11.81
CA LEU A 17 -4.67 -1.83 -10.95
C LEU A 17 -5.26 -3.21 -10.61
N PRO A 18 -4.44 -4.27 -10.55
CA PRO A 18 -4.90 -5.59 -10.16
C PRO A 18 -5.48 -5.56 -8.74
N THR A 19 -6.62 -6.22 -8.57
CA THR A 19 -7.24 -6.41 -7.25
C THR A 19 -6.82 -7.77 -6.71
N VAL A 20 -6.43 -7.84 -5.45
CA VAL A 20 -6.02 -9.07 -4.78
C VAL A 20 -6.91 -9.39 -3.58
N THR A 21 -7.04 -10.66 -3.25
CA THR A 21 -7.62 -11.08 -1.96
C THR A 21 -6.61 -10.87 -0.83
N MET A 22 -7.04 -11.07 0.43
CA MET A 22 -6.13 -10.99 1.57
C MET A 22 -5.05 -12.09 1.52
N GLU A 23 -5.42 -13.29 1.07
CA GLU A 23 -4.50 -14.40 0.85
C GLU A 23 -3.52 -14.07 -0.27
N GLY A 24 -4.00 -13.54 -1.40
CA GLY A 24 -3.13 -13.11 -2.50
C GLY A 24 -2.17 -11.99 -2.07
N LEU A 25 -2.62 -11.07 -1.20
CA LEU A 25 -1.75 -10.04 -0.63
C LEU A 25 -0.63 -10.65 0.22
N SER A 26 -0.89 -11.76 0.93
CA SER A 26 0.12 -12.46 1.73
C SER A 26 1.19 -13.17 0.89
N GLU A 27 0.91 -13.43 -0.38
CA GLU A 27 1.85 -14.06 -1.32
C GLU A 27 2.83 -13.05 -1.93
N ILE A 28 2.51 -11.76 -1.88
CA ILE A 28 3.38 -10.68 -2.39
C ILE A 28 4.53 -10.46 -1.40
N ASP A 29 5.76 -10.76 -1.83
CA ASP A 29 6.95 -10.61 -0.99
C ASP A 29 7.49 -9.18 -1.06
N ALA A 30 6.83 -8.28 -0.35
CA ALA A 30 7.22 -6.88 -0.21
C ALA A 30 8.00 -6.64 1.09
N ASP A 31 9.04 -5.81 1.02
CA ASP A 31 9.81 -5.39 2.19
C ASP A 31 9.08 -4.33 3.03
N HIS A 32 8.23 -3.51 2.39
CA HIS A 32 7.43 -2.48 3.04
C HIS A 32 6.08 -2.34 2.35
N ILE A 33 5.01 -2.14 3.13
CA ILE A 33 3.66 -1.93 2.60
C ILE A 33 3.20 -0.50 2.90
N ILE A 34 2.77 0.21 1.86
CA ILE A 34 2.11 1.52 2.00
C ILE A 34 0.62 1.33 1.75
N VAL A 35 -0.19 1.61 2.75
CA VAL A 35 -1.65 1.51 2.68
C VAL A 35 -2.25 2.91 2.65
N ILE A 36 -3.07 3.20 1.65
CA ILE A 36 -3.92 4.40 1.61
C ILE A 36 -5.37 3.93 1.72
N ALA A 37 -6.00 4.21 2.86
CA ALA A 37 -7.26 3.57 3.25
C ALA A 37 -8.19 4.52 4.02
N THR A 38 -9.50 4.29 3.93
CA THR A 38 -10.46 4.93 4.85
C THR A 38 -10.33 4.32 6.25
N GLU A 39 -10.92 4.96 7.26
CA GLU A 39 -10.93 4.40 8.62
C GLU A 39 -11.60 3.02 8.69
N SER A 40 -12.62 2.78 7.86
CA SER A 40 -13.30 1.47 7.79
C SER A 40 -12.36 0.41 7.23
N ASP A 41 -11.69 0.68 6.10
CA ASP A 41 -10.79 -0.28 5.46
C ASP A 41 -9.62 -0.65 6.39
N LYS A 42 -9.13 0.32 7.17
CA LYS A 42 -8.09 0.07 8.19
C LYS A 42 -8.58 -0.85 9.30
N ALA A 43 -9.81 -0.65 9.78
CA ALA A 43 -10.39 -1.53 10.79
C ALA A 43 -10.52 -2.97 10.27
N ASP A 44 -10.94 -3.13 9.02
CA ASP A 44 -11.04 -4.44 8.36
C ASP A 44 -9.67 -5.11 8.19
N LEU A 45 -8.64 -4.34 7.80
CA LEU A 45 -7.25 -4.83 7.73
C LEU A 45 -6.74 -5.30 9.10
N ILE A 46 -6.95 -4.50 10.15
CA ILE A 46 -6.49 -4.84 11.51
C ILE A 46 -7.23 -6.07 12.06
N ALA A 47 -8.50 -6.26 11.69
CA ALA A 47 -9.29 -7.42 12.11
C ALA A 47 -8.90 -8.72 11.37
N SER A 48 -8.17 -8.64 10.26
CA SER A 48 -7.74 -9.80 9.47
C SER A 48 -6.59 -10.54 10.11
N SER A 49 -6.79 -11.84 10.38
CA SER A 49 -5.71 -12.74 10.85
C SER A 49 -4.64 -12.99 9.80
N VAL A 50 -4.96 -12.87 8.51
CA VAL A 50 -4.00 -13.02 7.42
C VAL A 50 -3.11 -11.78 7.33
N TRP A 51 -3.69 -10.58 7.47
CA TRP A 51 -2.93 -9.32 7.46
C TRP A 51 -1.84 -9.31 8.54
N SER A 52 -2.18 -9.72 9.76
CA SER A 52 -1.21 -9.78 10.87
C SER A 52 -0.04 -10.75 10.62
N GLU A 53 -0.19 -11.70 9.71
CA GLU A 53 0.83 -12.71 9.40
C GLU A 53 1.73 -12.35 8.22
N ILE A 54 1.45 -11.25 7.51
CA ILE A 54 2.30 -10.77 6.42
C ILE A 54 3.65 -10.32 7.00
N ARG A 55 4.75 -10.70 6.34
CA ARG A 55 6.13 -10.43 6.78
C ARG A 55 6.35 -8.95 7.12
N ALA A 56 6.05 -8.06 6.18
CA ALA A 56 6.20 -6.61 6.38
C ALA A 56 5.35 -6.08 7.54
N VAL A 57 4.17 -6.65 7.79
CA VAL A 57 3.29 -6.28 8.91
C VAL A 57 3.91 -6.70 10.24
N LYS A 58 4.39 -7.95 10.35
CA LYS A 58 5.07 -8.45 11.56
C LYS A 58 6.35 -7.69 11.90
N GLU A 59 7.08 -7.27 10.87
CA GLU A 59 8.32 -6.50 11.00
C GLU A 59 8.07 -5.02 11.30
N GLY A 60 6.80 -4.56 11.27
CA GLY A 60 6.45 -3.16 11.46
C GLY A 60 6.78 -2.25 10.28
N ASN A 61 7.09 -2.83 9.12
CA ASN A 61 7.40 -2.14 7.86
C ASN A 61 6.10 -1.78 7.11
N VAL A 62 5.21 -1.06 7.79
CA VAL A 62 3.93 -0.63 7.24
C VAL A 62 3.72 0.85 7.48
N THR A 63 3.37 1.58 6.43
CA THR A 63 2.94 2.98 6.50
C THR A 63 1.47 3.06 6.13
N ILE A 64 0.62 3.49 7.08
CA ILE A 64 -0.81 3.66 6.85
C ILE A 64 -1.13 5.15 6.74
N LEU A 65 -1.70 5.54 5.61
CA LEU A 65 -2.11 6.91 5.27
C LEU A 65 -3.64 6.97 5.12
N ASN A 66 -4.24 8.13 5.46
CA ASN A 66 -5.68 8.35 5.29
C ASN A 66 -6.02 8.51 3.81
N ALA A 67 -7.11 7.92 3.33
CA ALA A 67 -7.57 8.08 1.94
C ALA A 67 -7.82 9.55 1.55
N SER A 68 -8.21 10.40 2.51
CA SER A 68 -8.27 11.85 2.31
C SER A 68 -6.97 12.50 2.80
N PRO A 69 -6.31 13.35 1.99
CA PRO A 69 -6.77 13.90 0.71
C PRO A 69 -6.37 13.10 -0.55
N TYR A 70 -5.67 11.97 -0.41
CA TYR A 70 -4.94 11.33 -1.52
C TYR A 70 -5.81 10.76 -2.66
N PHE A 71 -7.04 10.34 -2.38
CA PHE A 71 -7.89 9.66 -3.38
C PHE A 71 -8.15 10.52 -4.62
N SER A 72 -8.42 11.81 -4.46
CA SER A 72 -8.61 12.74 -5.59
C SER A 72 -7.29 13.33 -6.11
N GLN A 73 -6.25 13.36 -5.26
CA GLN A 73 -4.94 13.93 -5.59
C GLN A 73 -4.18 13.11 -6.63
N ALA A 74 -4.37 11.78 -6.68
CA ALA A 74 -3.71 10.91 -7.64
C ALA A 74 -4.00 11.28 -9.12
N TYR A 75 -5.09 11.99 -9.38
CA TYR A 75 -5.53 12.38 -10.73
C TYR A 75 -4.93 13.68 -11.25
N ASN A 76 -4.18 14.45 -10.44
CA ASN A 76 -3.57 15.71 -10.89
C ASN A 76 -2.07 15.80 -10.52
N PRO A 77 -1.25 16.55 -11.31
CA PRO A 77 0.21 16.56 -11.12
C PRO A 77 0.66 17.03 -9.74
N ILE A 78 0.03 18.07 -9.19
CA ILE A 78 0.37 18.61 -7.86
C ILE A 78 0.04 17.58 -6.78
N GLY A 79 -1.12 16.94 -6.89
CA GLY A 79 -1.55 15.90 -5.95
C GLY A 79 -0.65 14.67 -5.97
N ARG A 80 -0.14 14.26 -7.14
CA ARG A 80 0.85 13.18 -7.23
C ARG A 80 2.15 13.54 -6.50
N GLU A 81 2.63 14.76 -6.65
CA GLU A 81 3.82 15.23 -5.92
C GLU A 81 3.59 15.18 -4.41
N LEU A 82 2.45 15.71 -3.94
CA LEU A 82 2.10 15.71 -2.51
C LEU A 82 1.99 14.29 -1.93
N ILE A 83 1.46 13.32 -2.70
CA ILE A 83 1.43 11.91 -2.29
C ILE A 83 2.86 11.38 -2.14
N LEU A 84 3.74 11.64 -3.11
CA LEU A 84 5.13 11.18 -3.07
C LEU A 84 5.90 11.82 -1.90
N GLU A 85 5.70 13.11 -1.63
CA GLU A 85 6.28 13.79 -0.46
C GLU A 85 5.79 13.17 0.85
N SER A 86 4.48 12.94 0.98
CA SER A 86 3.89 12.34 2.18
C SER A 86 4.42 10.92 2.42
N VAL A 87 4.56 10.13 1.36
CA VAL A 87 5.15 8.78 1.44
C VAL A 87 6.62 8.86 1.82
N LYS A 88 7.40 9.74 1.18
CA LYS A 88 8.81 9.95 1.47
C LYS A 88 9.03 10.30 2.93
N ASP A 89 8.28 11.27 3.46
CA ASP A 89 8.40 11.72 4.84
C ASP A 89 7.94 10.65 5.86
N ALA A 90 6.99 9.79 5.47
CA ALA A 90 6.50 8.73 6.34
C ALA A 90 7.37 7.45 6.34
N VAL A 91 8.08 7.18 5.24
CA VAL A 91 8.92 5.98 5.06
C VAL A 91 10.39 6.25 5.41
N ILE A 92 10.92 7.42 5.04
CA ILE A 92 12.31 7.82 5.33
C ILE A 92 12.30 8.53 6.69
N LYS A 93 12.54 7.78 7.77
CA LYS A 93 12.80 8.32 9.11
C LYS A 93 14.29 8.54 9.33
#